data_AF-A0A671Q3F6-F1
#
_entry.id   AF-A0A671Q3F6-F1
#
_cell.length_a   1.000
_cell.length_b   1.000
_cell.length_c   1.000
_cell.angle_alpha   90.00
_cell.angle_beta   90.00
_cell.angle_gamma   90.00
#
_symmetry.space_group_name_H-M   'P 1'
#
loop_
_entity.id
_entity.type
_entity.pdbx_description
1 polymer ?
#
loop_
_entity_poly.entity_id
_entity_poly.type
_entity_poly.pdbx_seq_one_letter_code
_entity_poly.pdbx_strand_id
1 'polypeptide(L)'
;MVSSSFTDTLVLHKQNSLQLDVLSGRAGLCLFWPRSYSESRTSFMLDVELLLSALMFLRLYLVHRAVLLHSKVLLSASYRSIGSLNNINFSFRFVLKVLMNKYPARTLLVFIMFFWLSAAWMLRLCERYRACGMDTALWLIAITFLTVGYGDVSPHTSCGKVVCLFTGVMGVACTAMLVAVMTKKLALNKGEKHVHFFMMDIQISKRVSKTDHQIKHPINGTLFQFFIVFLSTPMCAWLFPYDRFGSHKKYTLMIIRLSLETIRSLSGKLVSVHEKSGNKMH
;
A
#
# COMPACT_ATOMS: atom_id res chain seq x y z
N MET A 1 -24.76 55.64 2.84
CA MET A 1 -26.01 54.96 2.43
C MET A 1 -25.82 53.69 1.57
N VAL A 2 -24.59 53.17 1.37
CA VAL A 2 -24.36 51.97 0.53
C VAL A 2 -23.97 50.72 1.33
N SER A 3 -23.70 50.84 2.63
CA SER A 3 -23.24 49.69 3.44
C SER A 3 -24.36 48.84 4.05
N SER A 4 -25.61 49.32 4.08
CA SER A 4 -26.76 48.58 4.64
C SER A 4 -27.33 47.55 3.66
N SER A 5 -27.34 47.85 2.35
CA SER A 5 -27.98 46.99 1.34
C SER A 5 -27.24 45.69 1.03
N PHE A 6 -25.94 45.58 1.31
CA PHE A 6 -25.16 44.35 1.07
C PHE A 6 -25.37 43.30 2.17
N THR A 7 -25.59 43.75 3.41
CA THR A 7 -25.97 42.89 4.53
C THR A 7 -27.36 42.28 4.32
N ASP A 8 -28.30 43.04 3.76
CA ASP A 8 -29.67 42.56 3.52
C ASP A 8 -29.74 41.51 2.41
N THR A 9 -28.87 41.59 1.39
CA THR A 9 -28.80 40.58 0.32
C THR A 9 -28.15 39.28 0.78
N LEU A 10 -27.15 39.34 1.68
CA LEU A 10 -26.55 38.14 2.30
C LEU A 10 -27.51 37.44 3.26
N VAL A 11 -28.34 38.19 4.00
CA VAL A 11 -29.39 37.64 4.86
C VAL A 11 -30.48 36.95 4.01
N LEU A 12 -30.92 37.57 2.91
CA LEU A 12 -31.90 36.97 2.01
C LEU A 12 -31.39 35.70 1.31
N HIS A 13 -30.10 35.67 0.91
CA HIS A 13 -29.52 34.47 0.28
C HIS A 13 -29.37 33.30 1.28
N LYS A 14 -29.16 33.60 2.56
CA LYS A 14 -29.13 32.62 3.66
C LYS A 14 -30.53 32.12 4.03
N GLN A 15 -31.54 32.96 3.87
CA GLN A 15 -32.94 32.60 4.11
C GLN A 15 -33.48 31.66 3.03
N ASN A 16 -33.15 31.90 1.75
CA ASN A 16 -33.55 31.02 0.64
C ASN A 16 -32.88 29.64 0.66
N SER A 17 -31.65 29.53 1.16
CA SER A 17 -30.96 28.24 1.32
C SER A 17 -31.59 27.40 2.44
N LEU A 18 -31.95 28.04 3.57
CA LEU A 18 -32.71 27.39 4.64
C LEU A 18 -34.11 26.94 4.19
N GLN A 19 -34.74 27.66 3.27
CA GLN A 19 -36.08 27.34 2.77
C GLN A 19 -36.08 26.17 1.77
N LEU A 20 -34.99 25.99 1.01
CA LEU A 20 -34.76 24.81 0.15
C LEU A 20 -34.51 23.54 0.98
N ASP A 21 -33.83 23.65 2.13
CA ASP A 21 -33.60 22.52 3.04
C ASP A 21 -34.89 22.01 3.71
N VAL A 22 -35.88 22.89 3.89
CA VAL A 22 -37.20 22.54 4.46
C VAL A 22 -38.07 21.74 3.47
N LEU A 23 -37.91 21.95 2.16
CA LEU A 23 -38.66 21.23 1.11
C LEU A 23 -38.09 19.83 0.80
N SER A 24 -36.87 19.50 1.23
CA SER A 24 -36.24 18.19 0.99
C SER A 24 -36.62 17.11 2.03
N GLY A 25 -37.46 17.40 3.03
CA GLY A 25 -37.99 16.37 3.94
C GLY A 25 -36.93 15.58 4.74
N ARG A 26 -35.73 16.12 4.93
CA ARG A 26 -34.61 15.43 5.60
C ARG A 26 -34.19 16.00 6.97
N ALA A 27 -34.85 17.05 7.47
CA ALA A 27 -34.43 17.75 8.70
C ALA A 27 -35.51 17.81 9.81
N GLY A 28 -36.39 16.81 9.91
CA GLY A 28 -37.63 16.92 10.70
C GLY A 28 -37.58 16.60 12.20
N LEU A 29 -36.45 16.18 12.80
CA LEU A 29 -36.50 15.58 14.15
C LEU A 29 -35.53 16.12 15.22
N CYS A 30 -34.67 17.10 14.91
CA CYS A 30 -33.69 17.61 15.89
C CYS A 30 -33.96 19.01 16.45
N LEU A 31 -34.94 19.76 15.93
CA LEU A 31 -35.09 21.19 16.27
C LEU A 31 -36.23 21.53 17.23
N PHE A 32 -36.89 20.55 17.86
CA PHE A 32 -37.98 20.82 18.80
C PHE A 32 -37.71 20.25 20.19
N TRP A 33 -36.86 20.92 20.96
CA TRP A 33 -36.96 20.88 22.42
C TRP A 33 -36.81 22.29 22.99
N PRO A 34 -37.73 22.76 23.86
CA PRO A 34 -37.68 24.12 24.37
C PRO A 34 -36.47 24.29 25.29
N ARG A 35 -35.65 25.29 24.93
CA ARG A 35 -34.48 25.77 25.66
C ARG A 35 -34.93 26.63 26.85
N SER A 36 -35.52 26.04 27.88
CA SER A 36 -35.73 26.68 29.18
C SER A 36 -36.24 25.71 30.24
N TYR A 37 -35.34 24.99 30.92
CA TYR A 37 -35.46 24.70 32.36
C TYR A 37 -34.16 24.08 32.92
N SER A 38 -33.52 24.77 33.87
CA SER A 38 -32.44 24.28 34.76
C SER A 38 -31.08 23.91 34.12
N GLU A 39 -30.19 24.92 33.97
CA GLU A 39 -28.84 24.79 33.40
C GLU A 39 -27.77 24.23 34.38
N SER A 40 -28.05 24.13 35.69
CA SER A 40 -27.08 23.65 36.70
C SER A 40 -27.34 22.23 37.23
N ARG A 41 -28.59 21.73 37.19
CA ARG A 41 -28.94 20.38 37.64
C ARG A 41 -28.81 19.31 36.53
N THR A 42 -28.68 19.74 35.27
CA THR A 42 -28.63 18.86 34.08
C THR A 42 -27.22 18.44 33.69
N SER A 43 -26.19 19.25 33.92
CA SER A 43 -24.79 18.90 33.62
C SER A 43 -24.27 17.75 34.47
N PHE A 44 -24.48 17.82 35.79
CA PHE A 44 -24.10 16.75 36.72
C PHE A 44 -24.84 15.42 36.40
N MET A 45 -26.12 15.48 36.07
CA MET A 45 -26.89 14.30 35.68
C MET A 45 -26.41 13.72 34.34
N LEU A 46 -26.05 14.57 33.37
CA LEU A 46 -25.44 14.16 32.10
C LEU A 46 -24.10 13.46 32.30
N ASP A 47 -23.23 14.01 33.14
CA ASP A 47 -21.91 13.41 33.43
C ASP A 47 -22.06 12.06 34.15
N VAL A 48 -23.04 11.94 35.06
CA VAL A 48 -23.38 10.68 35.73
C VAL A 48 -23.98 9.67 34.74
N GLU A 49 -24.85 10.09 33.82
CA GLU A 49 -25.36 9.22 32.74
C GLU A 49 -24.24 8.78 31.78
N LEU A 50 -23.29 9.66 31.46
CA LEU A 50 -22.11 9.34 30.65
C LEU A 50 -21.22 8.32 31.37
N LEU A 51 -21.01 8.49 32.68
CA LEU A 51 -20.24 7.59 33.50
C LEU A 51 -20.92 6.21 33.62
N LEU A 52 -22.24 6.18 33.88
CA LEU A 52 -23.00 4.93 33.96
C LEU A 52 -23.07 4.20 32.61
N SER A 53 -23.20 4.94 31.50
CA SER A 53 -23.15 4.36 30.15
C SER A 53 -21.75 3.87 29.77
N ALA A 54 -20.69 4.56 30.19
CA ALA A 54 -19.33 4.04 30.09
C ALA A 54 -19.09 2.78 30.93
N LEU A 55 -19.66 2.71 32.14
CA LEU A 55 -19.64 1.50 32.97
C LEU A 55 -20.46 0.35 32.35
N MET A 56 -21.51 0.64 31.58
CA MET A 56 -22.21 -0.37 30.79
C MET A 56 -21.30 -0.98 29.71
N PHE A 57 -20.40 -0.19 29.11
CA PHE A 57 -19.38 -0.72 28.21
C PHE A 57 -18.22 -1.41 28.89
N LEU A 58 -18.04 -1.25 30.20
CA LEU A 58 -17.11 -2.12 30.92
C LEU A 58 -17.49 -3.59 30.66
N ARG A 59 -18.79 -3.90 30.55
CA ARG A 59 -19.30 -5.24 30.19
C ARG A 59 -18.83 -5.77 28.84
N LEU A 60 -18.23 -4.97 27.96
CA LEU A 60 -17.53 -5.47 26.77
C LEU A 60 -16.39 -6.45 27.17
N TYR A 61 -15.87 -6.39 28.41
CA TYR A 61 -14.97 -7.43 28.94
C TYR A 61 -15.61 -8.83 28.92
N LEU A 62 -16.94 -8.93 29.09
CA LEU A 62 -17.68 -10.20 29.03
C LEU A 62 -17.74 -10.75 27.62
N VAL A 63 -17.83 -9.88 26.60
CA VAL A 63 -17.78 -10.29 25.18
C VAL A 63 -16.43 -10.91 24.87
N HIS A 64 -15.35 -10.26 25.30
CA HIS A 64 -14.01 -10.84 25.20
C HIS A 64 -13.93 -12.18 25.95
N ARG A 65 -14.47 -12.30 27.17
CA ARG A 65 -14.49 -13.56 27.91
C ARG A 65 -15.32 -14.64 27.19
N ALA A 66 -16.42 -14.27 26.54
CA ALA A 66 -17.25 -15.17 25.75
C ALA A 66 -16.54 -15.63 24.47
N VAL A 67 -15.80 -14.76 23.79
CA VAL A 67 -14.95 -15.12 22.64
C VAL A 67 -13.87 -16.12 23.05
N LEU A 68 -13.25 -15.93 24.22
CA LEU A 68 -12.30 -16.89 24.80
C LEU A 68 -12.95 -18.25 25.09
N LEU A 69 -14.16 -18.24 25.67
CA LEU A 69 -14.88 -19.45 26.06
C LEU A 69 -15.51 -20.18 24.86
N HIS A 70 -15.91 -19.48 23.80
CA HIS A 70 -16.55 -20.11 22.64
C HIS A 70 -15.52 -20.60 21.60
N SER A 71 -14.25 -20.23 21.73
CA SER A 71 -13.19 -20.72 20.86
C SER A 71 -12.89 -22.19 21.19
N LYS A 72 -13.39 -23.11 20.34
CA LYS A 72 -13.11 -24.57 20.40
C LYS A 72 -11.61 -24.90 20.52
N VAL A 73 -10.74 -23.99 20.07
CA VAL A 73 -9.28 -24.08 20.19
C VAL A 73 -8.81 -24.10 21.65
N LEU A 74 -9.43 -23.33 22.55
CA LEU A 74 -9.01 -23.25 23.95
C LEU A 74 -9.65 -24.29 24.87
N LEU A 75 -10.84 -24.76 24.50
CA LEU A 75 -11.58 -25.79 25.25
C LEU A 75 -11.12 -27.22 24.94
N SER A 76 -10.27 -27.39 23.94
CA SER A 76 -9.72 -28.70 23.59
C SER A 76 -8.77 -29.19 24.68
N ALA A 77 -9.03 -30.37 25.23
CA ALA A 77 -8.23 -31.00 26.30
C ALA A 77 -6.72 -31.04 25.97
N SER A 78 -6.37 -31.22 24.68
CA SER A 78 -4.99 -31.20 24.19
C SER A 78 -4.29 -29.86 24.40
N TYR A 79 -4.96 -28.72 24.14
CA TYR A 79 -4.35 -27.40 24.33
C TYR A 79 -4.09 -27.12 25.81
N ARG A 80 -5.01 -27.54 26.69
CA ARG A 80 -4.89 -27.36 28.14
C ARG A 80 -3.75 -28.21 28.72
N SER A 81 -3.65 -29.47 28.29
CA SER A 81 -2.57 -30.38 28.68
C SER A 81 -1.20 -29.87 28.23
N ILE A 82 -1.07 -29.52 26.95
CA ILE A 82 0.20 -29.01 26.38
C ILE A 82 0.63 -27.68 27.03
N GLY A 83 -0.31 -26.79 27.34
CA GLY A 83 0.01 -25.53 28.02
C GLY A 83 0.42 -25.70 29.48
N SER A 84 -0.16 -26.68 30.19
CA SER A 84 0.28 -27.05 31.54
C SER A 84 1.67 -27.66 31.56
N LEU A 85 2.02 -28.48 30.56
CA LEU A 85 3.36 -29.07 30.44
C LEU A 85 4.44 -28.00 30.16
N ASN A 86 4.08 -26.91 29.49
CA ASN A 86 5.01 -25.82 29.15
C ASN A 86 4.95 -24.64 30.14
N ASN A 87 4.21 -24.74 31.26
CA ASN A 87 4.00 -23.64 32.22
C ASN A 87 3.56 -22.31 31.56
N ILE A 88 2.75 -22.38 30.50
CA ILE A 88 2.28 -21.18 29.81
C ILE A 88 0.92 -20.78 30.40
N ASN A 89 0.88 -19.62 31.06
CA ASN A 89 -0.37 -19.04 31.52
C ASN A 89 -1.24 -18.66 30.31
N PHE A 90 -2.46 -19.22 30.23
CA PHE A 90 -3.43 -18.92 29.18
C PHE A 90 -4.01 -17.50 29.35
N SER A 91 -3.20 -16.48 29.07
CA SER A 91 -3.61 -15.07 29.09
C SER A 91 -4.33 -14.67 27.79
N PHE A 92 -5.20 -13.65 27.84
CA PHE A 92 -5.88 -13.13 26.64
C PHE A 92 -4.94 -12.78 25.49
N ARG A 93 -3.79 -12.15 25.80
CA ARG A 93 -2.81 -11.74 24.79
C ARG A 93 -2.28 -12.94 23.99
N PHE A 94 -2.17 -14.11 24.61
CA PHE A 94 -1.77 -15.34 23.93
C PHE A 94 -2.88 -15.81 22.97
N VAL A 95 -4.12 -15.80 23.44
CA VAL A 95 -5.27 -16.25 22.64
C VAL A 95 -5.51 -15.34 21.45
N LEU A 96 -5.46 -14.02 21.66
CA LEU A 96 -5.57 -13.05 20.59
C LEU A 96 -4.49 -13.29 19.53
N LYS A 97 -3.23 -13.50 19.96
CA LYS A 97 -2.12 -13.86 19.03
C LYS A 97 -2.42 -15.13 18.24
N VAL A 98 -2.91 -16.19 18.88
CA VAL A 98 -3.26 -17.46 18.22
C VAL A 98 -4.39 -17.27 17.21
N LEU A 99 -5.45 -16.55 17.60
CA LEU A 99 -6.61 -16.31 16.75
C LEU A 99 -6.24 -15.46 15.53
N MET A 100 -5.43 -14.41 15.74
CA MET A 100 -4.90 -13.56 14.68
C MET A 100 -3.93 -14.28 13.76
N ASN A 101 -3.21 -15.30 14.23
CA ASN A 101 -2.36 -16.09 13.34
C ASN A 101 -3.16 -17.09 12.49
N LYS A 102 -4.24 -17.67 13.04
CA LYS A 102 -5.05 -18.68 12.35
C LYS A 102 -6.00 -18.07 11.31
N TYR A 103 -6.78 -17.07 11.69
CA TYR A 103 -7.77 -16.41 10.81
C TYR A 103 -7.68 -14.88 10.90
N PRO A 104 -6.58 -14.26 10.44
CA PRO A 104 -6.30 -12.85 10.70
C PRO A 104 -7.40 -11.89 10.22
N ALA A 105 -7.89 -12.07 8.99
CA ALA A 105 -8.88 -11.18 8.39
C ALA A 105 -10.23 -11.25 9.11
N ARG A 106 -10.71 -12.48 9.41
CA ARG A 106 -12.00 -12.67 10.10
C ARG A 106 -11.98 -12.07 11.51
N THR A 107 -10.86 -12.25 12.23
CA THR A 107 -10.71 -11.69 13.58
C THR A 107 -10.63 -10.17 13.57
N LEU A 108 -9.88 -9.57 12.63
CA LEU A 108 -9.83 -8.12 12.47
C LEU A 108 -11.20 -7.54 12.13
N LEU A 109 -11.94 -8.16 11.20
CA LEU A 109 -13.27 -7.69 10.80
C LEU A 109 -14.23 -7.67 11.99
N VAL A 110 -14.29 -8.75 12.79
CA VAL A 110 -15.15 -8.79 13.99
C VAL A 110 -14.76 -7.72 15.00
N PHE A 111 -13.45 -7.49 15.21
CA PHE A 111 -12.96 -6.45 16.11
C PHE A 111 -13.36 -5.03 15.63
N ILE A 112 -13.20 -4.75 14.34
CA ILE A 112 -13.57 -3.46 13.73
C ILE A 112 -15.07 -3.21 13.85
N MET A 113 -15.92 -4.19 13.53
CA MET A 113 -17.38 -4.04 13.62
C MET A 113 -17.84 -3.73 15.05
N PHE A 114 -17.27 -4.39 16.04
CA PHE A 114 -17.56 -4.16 17.45
C PHE A 114 -17.07 -2.78 17.92
N PHE A 115 -15.87 -2.38 17.48
CA PHE A 115 -15.32 -1.06 17.77
C PHE A 115 -16.18 0.05 17.15
N TRP A 116 -16.61 -0.10 15.89
CA TRP A 116 -17.50 0.87 15.23
C TRP A 116 -18.83 1.04 15.95
N LEU A 117 -19.47 -0.07 16.34
CA LEU A 117 -20.75 0.01 17.05
C LEU A 117 -20.62 0.68 18.43
N SER A 118 -19.56 0.35 19.17
CA SER A 118 -19.30 0.97 20.48
C SER A 118 -18.93 2.45 20.38
N ALA A 119 -18.03 2.82 19.47
CA ALA A 119 -17.64 4.21 19.25
C ALA A 119 -18.80 5.06 18.71
N ALA A 120 -19.64 4.52 17.82
CA ALA A 120 -20.80 5.25 17.31
C ALA A 120 -21.85 5.49 18.39
N TRP A 121 -22.09 4.51 19.27
CA TRP A 121 -23.01 4.69 20.40
C TRP A 121 -22.44 5.69 21.43
N MET A 122 -21.13 5.67 21.69
CA MET A 122 -20.46 6.69 22.52
C MET A 122 -20.58 8.10 21.94
N LEU A 123 -20.34 8.24 20.63
CA LEU A 123 -20.46 9.54 19.96
C LEU A 123 -21.90 10.06 20.01
N ARG A 124 -22.88 9.18 19.84
CA ARG A 124 -24.30 9.51 19.96
C ARG A 124 -24.67 9.98 21.37
N LEU A 125 -24.10 9.38 22.41
CA LEU A 125 -24.30 9.82 23.79
C LEU A 125 -23.72 11.22 24.00
N CYS A 126 -22.51 11.48 23.49
CA CYS A 126 -21.85 12.76 23.67
C CYS A 126 -22.45 13.90 22.84
N GLU A 127 -22.98 13.60 21.65
CA GLU A 127 -23.60 14.58 20.74
C GLU A 127 -25.14 14.49 20.72
N ARG A 128 -25.77 13.95 21.78
CA ARG A 128 -27.22 13.62 21.80
C ARG A 128 -28.15 14.74 21.36
N TYR A 129 -27.76 15.99 21.59
CA TYR A 129 -28.54 17.19 21.25
C TYR A 129 -28.32 17.72 19.82
N ARG A 130 -27.31 17.24 19.09
CA ARG A 130 -26.92 17.78 17.77
C ARG A 130 -26.74 16.71 16.69
N ALA A 131 -26.34 15.49 17.06
CA ALA A 131 -26.20 14.37 16.14
C ALA A 131 -27.56 13.71 15.90
N CYS A 132 -28.16 14.04 14.76
CA CYS A 132 -29.39 13.41 14.30
C CYS A 132 -29.06 12.01 13.77
N GLY A 133 -29.42 10.97 14.53
CA GLY A 133 -29.42 9.58 14.06
C GLY A 133 -28.15 8.77 14.36
N MET A 134 -28.34 7.45 14.49
CA MET A 134 -27.23 6.50 14.69
C MET A 134 -26.43 6.27 13.40
N ASP A 135 -27.08 6.47 12.26
CA ASP A 135 -26.53 6.50 10.91
C ASP A 135 -25.44 7.56 10.75
N THR A 136 -25.69 8.80 11.18
CA THR A 136 -24.72 9.90 11.11
C THR A 136 -23.53 9.65 12.03
N ALA A 137 -23.75 9.10 13.23
CA ALA A 137 -22.67 8.71 14.12
C ALA A 137 -21.82 7.55 13.57
N LEU A 138 -22.45 6.54 12.98
CA LEU A 138 -21.76 5.43 12.32
C LEU A 138 -20.94 5.91 11.11
N TRP A 139 -21.51 6.81 10.30
CA TRP A 139 -20.81 7.45 9.19
C TRP A 139 -19.55 8.18 9.66
N LEU A 140 -19.69 9.06 10.68
CA LEU A 140 -18.58 9.82 11.23
C LEU A 140 -17.48 8.92 11.81
N ILE A 141 -17.84 7.86 12.54
CA ILE A 141 -16.86 6.89 13.05
C ILE A 141 -16.16 6.13 11.92
N ALA A 142 -16.89 5.71 10.88
CA ALA A 142 -16.33 4.99 9.75
C ALA A 142 -15.28 5.82 9.00
N ILE A 143 -15.61 7.06 8.63
CA ILE A 143 -14.70 7.96 7.90
C ILE A 143 -13.50 8.39 8.76
N THR A 144 -13.69 8.51 10.07
CA THR A 144 -12.61 8.83 11.02
C THR A 144 -11.67 7.64 11.19
N PHE A 145 -12.21 6.43 11.30
CA PHE A 145 -11.44 5.20 11.43
C PHE A 145 -10.62 4.89 10.17
N LEU A 146 -11.19 5.14 8.99
CA LEU A 146 -10.48 5.05 7.72
C LEU A 146 -9.52 6.22 7.46
N THR A 147 -9.46 7.20 8.37
CA THR A 147 -8.62 8.41 8.24
C THR A 147 -8.91 9.23 6.98
N VAL A 148 -10.15 9.18 6.46
CA VAL A 148 -10.59 9.95 5.28
C VAL A 148 -10.97 11.38 5.68
N GLY A 149 -11.86 11.52 6.68
CA GLY A 149 -12.22 12.81 7.27
C GLY A 149 -12.77 13.86 6.30
N TYR A 150 -13.94 13.62 5.68
CA TYR A 150 -14.58 14.57 4.75
C TYR A 150 -14.88 15.95 5.36
N GLY A 151 -15.21 16.00 6.66
CA GLY A 151 -15.51 17.24 7.38
C GLY A 151 -16.95 17.76 7.20
N ASP A 152 -17.84 16.94 6.63
CA ASP A 152 -19.28 17.18 6.51
C ASP A 152 -19.99 17.20 7.87
N VAL A 153 -19.57 16.31 8.78
CA VAL A 153 -20.06 16.23 10.15
C VAL A 153 -18.86 16.20 11.11
N SER A 154 -18.92 16.98 12.19
CA SER A 154 -17.83 17.05 13.17
C SER A 154 -18.34 17.11 14.61
N PRO A 155 -17.62 16.51 15.59
CA PRO A 155 -17.99 16.62 16.98
C PRO A 155 -17.66 18.01 17.52
N HIS A 156 -18.64 18.64 18.17
CA HIS A 156 -18.45 19.95 18.77
C HIS A 156 -18.17 19.84 20.28
N THR A 157 -18.64 18.77 20.93
CA THR A 157 -18.42 18.50 22.34
C THR A 157 -17.01 17.98 22.62
N SER A 158 -16.49 18.30 23.80
CA SER A 158 -15.18 17.82 24.25
C SER A 158 -15.13 16.29 24.33
N CYS A 159 -16.21 15.63 24.80
CA CYS A 159 -16.29 14.18 24.78
C CYS A 159 -16.23 13.61 23.34
N GLY A 160 -17.04 14.14 22.42
CA GLY A 160 -17.07 13.64 21.03
C GLY A 160 -15.71 13.75 20.35
N LYS A 161 -14.97 14.83 20.61
CA LYS A 161 -13.58 15.01 20.12
C LYS A 161 -12.64 13.92 20.64
N VAL A 162 -12.72 13.60 21.93
CA VAL A 162 -11.92 12.52 22.54
C VAL A 162 -12.26 11.16 21.91
N VAL A 163 -13.54 10.86 21.69
CA VAL A 163 -13.96 9.62 21.01
C VAL A 163 -13.39 9.55 19.59
N CYS A 164 -13.47 10.64 18.82
CA CYS A 164 -12.91 10.68 17.47
C CYS A 164 -11.38 10.52 17.46
N LEU A 165 -10.66 11.10 18.43
CA LEU A 165 -9.21 10.91 18.58
C LEU A 165 -8.86 9.44 18.84
N PHE A 166 -9.55 8.78 19.78
CA PHE A 166 -9.34 7.36 20.04
C PHE A 166 -9.67 6.49 18.83
N THR A 167 -10.76 6.80 18.11
CA THR A 167 -11.11 6.12 16.85
C THR A 167 -10.04 6.26 15.79
N GLY A 168 -9.43 7.43 15.62
CA GLY A 168 -8.34 7.65 14.69
C GLY A 168 -7.10 6.82 15.04
N VAL A 169 -6.66 6.85 16.31
CA VAL A 169 -5.49 6.08 16.77
C VAL A 169 -5.72 4.57 16.59
N MET A 170 -6.92 4.08 16.92
CA MET A 170 -7.27 2.67 16.69
C MET A 170 -7.32 2.30 15.20
N GLY A 171 -7.80 3.21 14.33
CA GLY A 171 -7.78 3.03 12.88
C GLY A 171 -6.37 2.85 12.32
N VAL A 172 -5.43 3.70 12.73
CA VAL A 172 -4.01 3.58 12.36
C VAL A 172 -3.39 2.28 12.88
N ALA A 173 -3.70 1.88 14.12
CA ALA A 173 -3.22 0.62 14.67
C ALA A 173 -3.75 -0.60 13.88
N CYS A 174 -5.04 -0.59 13.52
CA CYS A 174 -5.66 -1.67 12.75
C CYS A 174 -5.12 -1.75 11.31
N THR A 175 -4.88 -0.62 10.64
CA THR A 175 -4.30 -0.60 9.29
C THR A 175 -2.87 -1.13 9.30
N ALA A 176 -2.03 -0.73 10.27
CA ALA A 176 -0.69 -1.27 10.43
C ALA A 176 -0.69 -2.80 10.64
N MET A 177 -1.63 -3.29 11.45
CA MET A 177 -1.79 -4.72 11.67
C MET A 177 -2.26 -5.47 10.42
N LEU A 178 -3.18 -4.87 9.65
CA LEU A 178 -3.65 -5.44 8.38
C LEU A 178 -2.50 -5.56 7.38
N VAL A 179 -1.67 -4.53 7.24
CA VAL A 179 -0.48 -4.56 6.37
C VAL A 179 0.46 -5.69 6.79
N ALA A 180 0.77 -5.82 8.08
CA ALA A 180 1.64 -6.89 8.57
C ALA A 180 1.09 -8.30 8.27
N VAL A 181 -0.23 -8.48 8.35
CA VAL A 181 -0.90 -9.73 7.95
C VAL A 181 -0.78 -9.95 6.44
N MET A 182 -1.06 -8.93 5.64
CA MET A 182 -1.04 -9.03 4.19
C MET A 182 0.36 -9.36 3.68
N THR A 183 1.40 -8.73 4.22
CA THR A 183 2.80 -9.06 3.90
C THR A 183 3.12 -10.53 4.18
N LYS A 184 2.64 -11.08 5.30
CA LYS A 184 2.85 -12.50 5.62
C LYS A 184 2.09 -13.46 4.71
N LYS A 185 0.93 -13.05 4.20
CA LYS A 185 0.12 -13.86 3.27
C LYS A 185 0.59 -13.76 1.82
N LEU A 186 1.16 -12.62 1.44
CA LEU A 186 1.77 -12.39 0.13
C LEU A 186 3.23 -12.86 0.05
N ALA A 187 3.85 -13.15 1.20
CA ALA A 187 5.18 -13.75 1.22
C ALA A 187 5.14 -15.12 0.54
N LEU A 188 5.83 -15.22 -0.59
CA LEU A 188 5.95 -16.46 -1.36
C LEU A 188 6.52 -17.58 -0.50
N ASN A 189 5.95 -18.77 -0.64
CA ASN A 189 6.46 -19.94 0.06
C ASN A 189 7.85 -20.31 -0.47
N LYS A 190 8.64 -21.08 0.30
CA LYS A 190 10.01 -21.47 -0.09
C LYS A 190 10.05 -22.13 -1.48
N GLY A 191 9.05 -22.97 -1.79
CA GLY A 191 8.92 -23.62 -3.09
C GLY A 191 8.61 -22.66 -4.24
N GLU A 192 7.64 -21.76 -4.05
CA GLU A 192 7.28 -20.75 -5.06
C GLU A 192 8.45 -19.80 -5.35
N LYS A 193 9.16 -19.39 -4.30
CA LYS A 193 10.37 -18.57 -4.43
C LYS A 193 11.46 -19.30 -5.23
N HIS A 194 11.63 -20.60 -5.02
CA HIS A 194 12.59 -21.40 -5.78
C HIS A 194 12.22 -21.49 -7.26
N VAL A 195 10.94 -21.74 -7.58
CA VAL A 195 10.45 -21.77 -8.96
C VAL A 195 10.61 -20.41 -9.64
N HIS A 196 10.30 -19.32 -8.92
CA HIS A 196 10.49 -17.96 -9.42
C HIS A 196 11.97 -17.65 -9.71
N PHE A 197 12.85 -18.05 -8.81
CA PHE A 197 14.30 -17.89 -8.98
C PHE A 197 14.81 -18.69 -10.19
N PHE A 198 14.39 -19.95 -10.31
CA PHE A 198 14.76 -20.81 -11.44
C PHE A 198 14.27 -20.26 -12.79
N MET A 199 13.02 -19.76 -12.84
CA MET A 199 12.48 -19.14 -14.05
C MET A 199 13.28 -17.89 -14.45
N MET A 200 13.65 -17.06 -13.47
CA MET A 200 14.47 -15.87 -13.68
C MET A 200 15.87 -16.23 -14.21
N ASP A 201 16.51 -17.27 -13.66
CA ASP A 201 17.82 -17.74 -14.12
C ASP A 201 17.79 -18.25 -15.56
N ILE A 202 16.76 -19.00 -15.94
CA ILE A 202 16.59 -19.46 -17.34
C ILE A 202 16.47 -18.26 -18.28
N GLN A 203 15.70 -17.23 -17.90
CA GLN A 203 15.54 -16.03 -18.71
C GLN A 203 16.85 -15.26 -18.85
N ILE A 204 17.63 -15.15 -17.77
CA ILE A 204 18.96 -14.52 -17.78
C ILE A 204 19.91 -15.31 -18.69
N SER A 205 19.99 -16.63 -18.52
CA SER A 205 20.83 -17.50 -19.35
C SER A 205 20.49 -17.39 -20.84
N LYS A 206 19.20 -17.37 -21.19
CA LYS A 206 18.74 -17.14 -22.58
C LYS A 206 19.13 -15.76 -23.10
N ARG A 207 19.09 -14.71 -22.26
CA ARG A 207 19.53 -13.37 -22.66
C ARG A 207 21.04 -13.33 -22.88
N VAL A 208 21.83 -13.91 -21.99
CA VAL A 208 23.30 -13.98 -22.10
C VAL A 208 23.74 -14.77 -23.33
N SER A 209 23.18 -15.95 -23.57
CA SER A 209 23.53 -16.77 -24.74
C SER A 209 23.19 -16.07 -26.07
N LYS A 210 22.08 -15.32 -26.14
CA LYS A 210 21.76 -14.50 -27.32
C LYS A 210 22.82 -13.42 -27.54
N THR A 211 23.24 -12.72 -26.49
CA THR A 211 24.28 -11.69 -26.59
C THR A 211 25.62 -12.29 -27.01
N ASP A 212 26.02 -13.42 -26.41
CA ASP A 212 27.25 -14.12 -26.76
C ASP A 212 27.24 -14.58 -28.23
N HIS A 213 26.12 -15.14 -28.70
CA HIS A 213 25.99 -15.54 -30.10
C HIS A 213 26.08 -14.35 -31.06
N GLN A 214 25.43 -13.22 -30.72
CA GLN A 214 25.48 -11.99 -31.51
C GLN A 214 26.88 -11.35 -31.54
N ILE A 215 27.70 -11.55 -30.50
CA ILE A 215 29.10 -11.09 -30.45
C ILE A 215 30.02 -12.02 -31.22
N LYS A 216 29.86 -13.35 -31.09
CA LYS A 216 30.76 -14.33 -31.69
C LYS A 216 30.62 -14.42 -33.22
N HIS A 217 29.42 -14.18 -33.76
CA HIS A 217 29.15 -14.21 -35.20
C HIS A 217 29.96 -13.18 -36.02
N PRO A 218 29.99 -11.87 -35.67
CA PRO A 218 30.83 -10.90 -36.34
C PRO A 218 32.32 -11.13 -36.09
N ILE A 219 32.73 -11.60 -34.90
CA ILE A 219 34.13 -11.88 -34.60
C ILE A 219 34.67 -13.02 -35.46
N ASN A 220 33.96 -14.14 -35.57
CA ASN A 220 34.40 -15.27 -36.38
C ASN A 220 34.45 -14.92 -37.88
N GLY A 221 33.46 -14.19 -38.39
CA GLY A 221 33.47 -13.71 -39.79
C GLY A 221 34.61 -12.72 -40.05
N THR A 222 34.95 -11.91 -39.06
CA THR A 222 36.07 -10.96 -39.12
C THR A 222 37.42 -11.67 -39.08
N LEU A 223 37.61 -12.60 -38.15
CA LEU A 223 38.83 -13.40 -38.06
C LEU A 223 39.06 -14.19 -39.36
N PHE A 224 38.00 -14.71 -39.97
CA PHE A 224 38.07 -15.37 -41.27
C PHE A 224 38.51 -14.43 -42.39
N GLN A 225 37.96 -13.21 -42.45
CA GLN A 225 38.40 -12.16 -43.38
C GLN A 225 39.87 -11.79 -43.19
N PHE A 226 40.33 -11.58 -41.95
CA PHE A 226 41.74 -11.32 -41.66
C PHE A 226 42.65 -12.48 -42.08
N PHE A 227 42.25 -13.72 -41.83
CA PHE A 227 43.00 -14.91 -42.22
C PHE A 227 43.18 -15.02 -43.74
N ILE A 228 42.11 -14.77 -44.52
CA ILE A 228 42.18 -14.74 -46.00
C ILE A 228 43.11 -13.64 -46.51
N VAL A 229 43.04 -12.43 -45.93
CA VAL A 229 43.93 -11.32 -46.33
C VAL A 229 45.38 -11.68 -46.03
N PHE A 230 45.67 -12.26 -44.85
CA PHE A 230 47.05 -12.61 -44.47
C PHE A 230 47.65 -13.71 -45.35
N LEU A 231 46.87 -14.72 -45.74
CA LEU A 231 47.29 -15.81 -46.64
C LEU A 231 47.49 -15.37 -48.10
N SER A 232 46.74 -14.38 -48.57
CA SER A 232 46.85 -13.90 -49.96
C SER A 232 48.05 -12.97 -50.18
N THR A 233 48.51 -12.24 -49.16
CA THR A 233 49.69 -11.36 -49.23
C THR A 233 50.99 -12.03 -49.72
N PRO A 234 51.42 -13.21 -49.23
CA PRO A 234 52.63 -13.88 -49.71
C PRO A 234 52.46 -14.48 -51.11
N MET A 235 51.25 -14.91 -51.50
CA MET A 235 50.97 -15.41 -52.86
C MET A 235 51.08 -14.29 -53.91
N CYS A 236 50.60 -13.09 -53.59
CA CYS A 236 50.76 -11.91 -54.45
C CYS A 236 52.22 -11.43 -54.55
N ALA A 237 53.01 -11.60 -53.49
CA ALA A 237 54.44 -11.28 -53.49
C ALA A 237 55.28 -12.26 -54.35
N TRP A 238 54.77 -13.46 -54.62
CA TRP A 238 55.44 -14.49 -55.43
C TRP A 238 55.04 -14.42 -56.92
N LEU A 239 53.82 -13.99 -57.24
CA LEU A 239 53.29 -13.89 -58.61
C LEU A 239 53.73 -12.66 -59.41
N PHE A 240 54.35 -11.65 -58.76
CA PHE A 240 54.91 -10.48 -59.43
C PHE A 240 56.41 -10.37 -59.15
N PRO A 241 57.28 -10.74 -60.11
CA PRO A 241 58.71 -10.58 -59.93
C PRO A 241 59.06 -9.09 -59.92
N TYR A 242 59.81 -8.75 -58.88
CA TYR A 242 60.56 -7.52 -58.62
C TYR A 242 61.10 -6.88 -59.91
N ASP A 243 60.48 -5.82 -60.43
CA ASP A 243 61.29 -4.71 -60.92
C ASP A 243 60.55 -3.37 -61.08
N ARG A 244 61.25 -2.33 -60.62
CA ARG A 244 61.03 -0.87 -60.72
C ARG A 244 59.92 -0.17 -59.92
N PHE A 245 60.45 0.64 -58.98
CA PHE A 245 59.99 1.95 -58.50
C PHE A 245 58.75 2.06 -57.57
N GLY A 246 59.05 2.36 -56.30
CA GLY A 246 58.42 3.46 -55.56
C GLY A 246 57.00 3.27 -55.00
N SER A 247 56.27 2.22 -55.36
CA SER A 247 54.87 2.03 -54.97
C SER A 247 54.65 1.10 -53.76
N HIS A 248 55.72 0.53 -53.17
CA HIS A 248 55.59 -0.44 -52.08
C HIS A 248 54.99 0.14 -50.79
N LYS A 249 55.36 1.39 -50.42
CA LYS A 249 54.77 2.07 -49.26
C LYS A 249 53.27 2.34 -49.46
N LYS A 250 52.82 2.64 -50.68
CA LYS A 250 51.42 2.95 -50.97
C LYS A 250 50.53 1.71 -50.89
N TYR A 251 50.96 0.58 -51.43
CA TYR A 251 50.18 -0.67 -51.33
C TYR A 251 50.15 -1.22 -49.90
N THR A 252 51.28 -1.22 -49.19
CA THR A 252 51.31 -1.62 -47.77
C THR A 252 50.48 -0.68 -46.90
N LEU A 253 50.55 0.65 -47.10
CA LEU A 253 49.68 1.61 -46.41
C LEU A 253 48.21 1.45 -46.78
N MET A 254 47.89 1.11 -48.03
CA MET A 254 46.51 0.87 -48.48
C MET A 254 45.92 -0.37 -47.79
N ILE A 255 46.69 -1.47 -47.68
CA ILE A 255 46.27 -2.66 -46.94
C ILE A 255 46.10 -2.34 -45.45
N ILE A 256 47.06 -1.65 -44.82
CA ILE A 256 46.97 -1.26 -43.41
C ILE A 256 45.77 -0.34 -43.15
N ARG A 257 45.49 0.63 -44.05
CA ARG A 257 44.31 1.49 -43.95
C ARG A 257 43.01 0.70 -44.08
N LEU A 258 42.89 -0.21 -45.05
CA LEU A 258 41.71 -1.06 -45.20
C LEU A 258 41.47 -1.96 -43.98
N SER A 259 42.54 -2.52 -43.40
CA SER A 259 42.47 -3.29 -42.16
C SER A 259 42.01 -2.42 -40.98
N LEU A 260 42.53 -1.20 -40.82
CA LEU A 260 42.13 -0.27 -39.76
C LEU A 260 40.68 0.24 -39.91
N GLU A 261 40.22 0.51 -41.13
CA GLU A 261 38.84 0.90 -41.42
C GLU A 261 37.86 -0.22 -41.02
N THR A 262 38.25 -1.47 -41.29
CA THR A 262 37.48 -2.66 -40.94
C THR A 262 37.40 -2.85 -39.42
N ILE A 263 38.52 -2.69 -38.70
CA ILE A 263 38.56 -2.73 -37.22
C ILE A 263 37.69 -1.62 -36.62
N ARG A 264 37.76 -0.40 -37.17
CA ARG A 264 36.95 0.74 -36.70
C ARG A 264 35.45 0.51 -36.92
N SER A 265 35.07 -0.07 -38.06
CA SER A 265 33.69 -0.47 -38.37
C SER A 265 33.16 -1.56 -37.41
N LEU A 266 34.02 -2.52 -37.05
CA LEU A 266 33.69 -3.56 -36.07
C LEU A 266 33.57 -3.05 -34.65
N SER A 267 34.48 -2.16 -34.23
CA SER A 267 34.39 -1.48 -32.94
C SER A 267 33.07 -0.70 -32.83
N GLY A 268 32.67 0.01 -33.89
CA GLY A 268 31.37 0.69 -33.96
C GLY A 268 30.16 -0.27 -33.86
N LYS A 269 30.19 -1.41 -34.55
CA LYS A 269 29.13 -2.43 -34.46
C LYS A 269 29.06 -3.10 -33.09
N LEU A 270 30.21 -3.39 -32.46
CA LEU A 270 30.29 -3.96 -31.10
C LEU A 270 29.76 -2.97 -30.05
N VAL A 271 30.11 -1.69 -30.16
CA VAL A 271 29.59 -0.63 -29.27
C VAL A 271 28.07 -0.47 -29.44
N SER A 272 27.55 -0.48 -30.67
CA SER A 272 26.10 -0.42 -30.93
C SER A 272 25.33 -1.63 -30.37
N VAL A 273 25.92 -2.83 -30.42
CA VAL A 273 25.33 -4.05 -29.83
C VAL A 273 25.35 -3.98 -28.30
N HIS A 274 26.43 -3.47 -27.71
CA HIS A 274 26.53 -3.26 -26.26
C HIS A 274 25.50 -2.21 -25.78
N GLU A 275 25.31 -1.13 -26.53
CA GLU A 275 24.33 -0.07 -26.23
C GLU A 275 22.87 -0.56 -26.36
N LYS A 276 22.55 -1.35 -27.40
CA LYS A 276 21.24 -2.02 -27.52
C LYS A 276 20.98 -3.07 -26.45
N SER A 277 22.03 -3.71 -25.92
CA SER A 277 21.91 -4.65 -24.80
C SER A 277 21.64 -3.92 -23.48
N GLY A 278 22.31 -2.78 -23.24
CA GLY A 278 22.09 -1.93 -22.07
C GLY A 278 20.69 -1.33 -22.00
N ASN A 279 20.14 -0.88 -23.13
CA ASN A 279 18.80 -0.28 -23.21
C ASN A 279 17.64 -1.28 -23.00
N LYS A 280 17.90 -2.59 -22.93
CA LYS A 280 16.92 -3.66 -22.64
C LYS A 280 17.00 -4.20 -21.21
N MET A 281 17.94 -3.71 -20.40
CA MET A 281 18.13 -4.07 -18.98
C MET A 281 17.47 -3.09 -18.00
N HIS A 282 17.11 -1.88 -18.44
CA HIS A 282 16.26 -0.92 -17.73
C HIS A 282 14.78 -1.18 -18.04
#